data_AF-A0A1E7FJM4-F1
#
_entry.id   AF-A0A1E7FJM4-F1
#
_cell.length_a   1.000
_cell.length_b   1.000
_cell.length_c   1.000
_cell.angle_alpha   90.00
_cell.angle_beta   90.00
_cell.angle_gamma   90.00
#
_symmetry.space_group_name_H-M   'P 1'
#
loop_
_entity.id
_entity.type
_entity.pdbx_description
1 polymer ?
#
loop_
_entity_poly.entity_id
_entity_poly.type
_entity_poly.pdbx_seq_one_letter_code
_entity_poly.pdbx_strand_id
1 'polypeptide(L)'
;MRSALRILCQHGEEALKSQKVTTQGSQTFNNHISKLPREVWRKPLISKRVANDIRKVSIIEGSYGTFCTTTGVGWEKQWDIILHSHRYEVNRYGGMRPSKKTARQRNRGERAEKLEANLESAGELIDQYYADREEAKIEDKGFEARVKRMARGSAVGGGK
;
A
#
# COMPACT_ATOMS: atom_id res chain seq x y z
N MET A 1 -1.78 34.09 -19.25
CA MET A 1 -0.98 33.29 -20.21
C MET A 1 0.14 34.07 -20.86
N ARG A 2 -0.05 35.34 -21.28
CA ARG A 2 1.01 36.16 -21.92
C ARG A 2 2.34 36.22 -21.14
N SER A 3 2.30 36.32 -19.81
CA SER A 3 3.50 36.30 -18.97
C SER A 3 4.25 34.97 -19.05
N ALA A 4 3.54 33.85 -19.04
CA ALA A 4 4.13 32.52 -19.19
C ALA A 4 4.72 32.30 -20.59
N LEU A 5 4.07 32.82 -21.64
CA LEU A 5 4.65 32.78 -23.00
C LEU A 5 5.95 33.58 -23.07
N ARG A 6 6.01 34.77 -22.45
CA ARG A 6 7.25 35.56 -22.37
C ARG A 6 8.38 34.78 -21.68
N ILE A 7 8.06 34.12 -20.56
CA ILE A 7 9.01 33.29 -19.82
C ILE A 7 9.47 32.10 -20.67
N LEU A 8 8.58 31.45 -21.45
CA LEU A 8 8.94 30.40 -22.40
C LEU A 8 9.84 30.93 -23.52
N CYS A 9 9.56 32.10 -24.09
CA CYS A 9 10.42 32.69 -25.12
C CYS A 9 11.83 32.98 -24.60
N GLN A 10 11.96 33.35 -23.32
CA GLN A 10 13.24 33.72 -22.71
C GLN A 10 14.06 32.50 -22.26
N HIS A 11 13.41 31.49 -21.69
CA HIS A 11 14.09 30.38 -21.01
C HIS A 11 13.83 29.02 -21.67
N GLY A 12 12.92 28.93 -22.64
CA GLY A 12 12.56 27.71 -23.33
C GLY A 12 12.17 26.58 -22.38
N GLU A 13 12.80 25.43 -22.57
CA GLU A 13 12.57 24.22 -21.77
C GLU A 13 12.91 24.41 -20.27
N GLU A 14 13.89 25.27 -19.95
CA GLU A 14 14.34 25.47 -18.57
C GLU A 14 13.23 26.05 -17.68
N ALA A 15 12.31 26.83 -18.25
CA ALA A 15 11.17 27.37 -17.52
C ALA A 15 10.21 26.29 -17.01
N LEU A 16 10.22 25.11 -17.63
CA LEU A 16 9.33 23.99 -17.33
C LEU A 16 9.95 22.99 -16.33
N LYS A 17 11.28 23.03 -16.16
CA LYS A 17 12.02 22.11 -15.28
C LYS A 17 12.31 22.75 -13.93
N SER A 18 12.28 21.94 -12.87
CA SER A 18 12.80 22.36 -11.57
C SER A 18 14.32 22.46 -11.64
N GLN A 19 14.88 23.52 -11.08
CA GLN A 19 16.33 23.76 -11.09
C GLN A 19 16.92 23.56 -9.70
N LYS A 20 18.06 22.87 -9.63
CA LYS A 20 18.84 22.75 -8.39
C LYS A 20 19.72 23.99 -8.27
N VAL A 21 19.54 24.76 -7.20
CA VAL A 21 20.31 25.99 -6.96
C VAL A 21 21.07 25.86 -5.64
N THR A 22 22.37 26.07 -5.69
CA THR A 22 23.21 26.14 -4.50
C THR A 22 23.04 27.51 -3.87
N THR A 23 22.40 27.57 -2.71
CA THR A 23 22.26 28.83 -1.97
C THR A 23 23.56 29.11 -1.23
N GLN A 24 24.17 30.26 -1.50
CA GLN A 24 25.35 30.71 -0.77
C GLN A 24 24.99 30.95 0.70
N GLY A 25 25.96 30.71 1.59
CA GLY A 25 25.79 30.99 3.01
C GLY A 25 25.60 32.49 3.24
N SER A 26 24.66 32.85 4.12
CA SER A 26 24.43 34.26 4.46
C SER A 26 25.46 34.70 5.49
N GLN A 27 26.34 35.62 5.10
CA GLN A 27 27.28 36.25 6.03
C GLN A 27 26.56 37.38 6.78
N THR A 28 26.76 37.47 8.10
CA THR A 28 26.33 38.62 8.91
C THR A 28 27.45 39.63 9.01
N PHE A 29 27.13 40.82 9.52
CA PHE A 29 28.14 41.79 9.96
C PHE A 29 29.16 41.07 10.86
N ASN A 30 30.47 41.27 10.61
CA ASN A 30 31.61 40.57 11.23
C ASN A 30 31.94 39.14 10.74
N ASN A 31 31.66 38.79 9.48
CA ASN A 31 32.11 37.53 8.84
C ASN A 31 31.62 36.22 9.50
N HIS A 32 30.62 36.27 10.37
CA HIS A 32 29.98 35.06 10.89
C HIS A 32 29.00 34.47 9.87
N ILE A 33 29.09 33.17 9.64
CA ILE A 33 28.21 32.44 8.72
C ILE A 33 26.94 32.08 9.47
N SER A 34 25.84 32.81 9.23
CA SER A 34 24.55 32.54 9.86
C SER A 34 23.82 31.32 9.29
N LYS A 35 24.11 30.96 8.03
CA LYS A 35 23.51 29.83 7.33
C LYS A 35 24.56 29.17 6.46
N LEU A 36 24.70 27.84 6.59
CA LEU A 36 25.57 27.06 5.72
C LEU A 36 25.05 27.04 4.29
N PRO A 37 25.94 26.97 3.28
CA PRO A 37 25.52 26.76 1.91
C PRO A 37 24.79 25.41 1.81
N ARG A 38 23.67 25.41 1.10
CA ARG A 38 22.85 24.21 0.90
C ARG A 38 22.28 24.18 -0.50
N GLU A 39 22.00 22.98 -0.97
CA GLU A 39 21.37 22.78 -2.26
C GLU A 39 19.85 22.83 -2.08
N VAL A 40 19.18 23.68 -2.87
CA VAL A 40 17.73 23.86 -2.80
C VAL A 40 17.15 23.68 -4.20
N TRP A 41 16.11 22.86 -4.29
CA TRP A 41 15.33 22.73 -5.51
C TRP A 41 14.36 23.90 -5.64
N ARG A 42 14.51 24.67 -6.71
CA ARG A 42 13.55 25.70 -7.10
C ARG A 42 12.45 25.09 -7.97
N LYS A 43 11.23 25.58 -7.74
CA LYS A 43 10.08 25.26 -8.58
C LYS A 43 10.32 25.78 -10.00
N PRO A 44 9.72 25.14 -11.03
CA PRO A 44 9.77 25.67 -12.39
C PRO A 44 9.19 27.08 -12.45
N LEU A 45 9.71 27.89 -13.38
CA LEU A 45 9.24 29.26 -13.60
C LEU A 45 7.76 29.30 -14.03
N ILE A 46 7.31 28.26 -14.74
CA ILE A 46 5.93 28.10 -15.17
C ILE A 46 5.31 26.90 -14.46
N SER A 47 4.13 27.13 -13.88
CA SER A 47 3.40 26.06 -13.20
C SER A 47 2.91 25.01 -14.21
N LYS A 48 2.84 23.76 -13.75
CA LYS A 48 2.39 22.62 -14.57
C LYS A 48 1.01 22.85 -15.21
N ARG A 49 0.10 23.53 -14.51
CA ARG A 49 -1.24 23.84 -15.03
C ARG A 49 -1.15 24.78 -16.24
N VAL A 50 -0.41 25.87 -16.08
CA VAL A 50 -0.27 26.88 -17.15
C VAL A 50 0.46 26.30 -18.35
N ALA A 51 1.51 25.51 -18.12
CA ALA A 51 2.20 24.76 -19.17
C ALA A 51 1.25 23.83 -19.94
N ASN A 52 0.40 23.08 -19.23
CA ASN A 52 -0.59 22.20 -19.85
C ASN A 52 -1.65 22.97 -20.65
N ASP A 53 -2.05 24.15 -20.19
CA ASP A 53 -3.02 24.98 -20.92
C ASP A 53 -2.41 25.50 -22.23
N ILE A 54 -1.15 25.96 -22.22
CA ILE A 54 -0.42 26.37 -23.43
C ILE A 54 -0.23 25.17 -24.39
N ARG A 55 0.11 24.00 -23.85
CA ARG A 55 0.21 22.76 -24.63
C ARG A 55 -1.12 22.42 -25.31
N LYS A 56 -2.25 22.51 -24.60
CA LYS A 56 -3.58 22.24 -25.17
C LYS A 56 -3.93 23.22 -26.29
N VAL A 57 -3.68 24.51 -26.07
CA VAL A 57 -3.89 25.55 -27.10
C VAL A 57 -3.07 25.24 -28.34
N SER A 58 -1.79 24.88 -28.17
CA SER A 58 -0.90 24.56 -29.30
C SER A 58 -1.35 23.30 -30.08
N ILE A 59 -1.94 22.32 -29.38
CA ILE A 59 -2.54 21.14 -30.04
C ILE A 59 -3.77 21.53 -30.85
N ILE A 60 -4.63 22.40 -30.31
CA ILE A 60 -5.85 22.87 -30.98
C ILE A 60 -5.49 23.69 -32.22
N GLU A 61 -4.48 24.55 -32.12
CA GLU A 61 -4.02 25.42 -33.22
C GLU A 61 -3.14 24.70 -34.25
N GLY A 62 -2.75 23.44 -33.99
CA GLY A 62 -1.86 22.67 -34.87
C GLY A 62 -0.39 23.09 -34.82
N SER A 63 0.00 23.94 -33.87
CA SER A 63 1.38 24.40 -33.64
C SER A 63 2.16 23.50 -32.67
N TYR A 64 1.64 22.31 -32.37
CA TYR A 64 2.32 21.31 -31.56
C TYR A 64 3.45 20.62 -32.36
N GLY A 65 4.64 20.55 -31.77
CA GLY A 65 5.85 19.98 -32.36
C GLY A 65 6.92 21.04 -32.63
N THR A 66 6.53 22.27 -32.92
CA THR A 66 7.42 23.39 -33.25
C THR A 66 7.09 24.60 -32.39
N PHE A 67 8.09 25.17 -31.70
CA PHE A 67 7.91 26.43 -30.96
C PHE A 67 8.57 27.58 -31.69
N CYS A 68 7.84 28.67 -31.84
CA CYS A 68 8.36 29.89 -32.44
C CYS A 68 8.72 30.89 -31.35
N THR A 69 10.02 31.11 -31.12
CA THR A 69 10.51 32.00 -30.05
C THR A 69 10.12 33.46 -30.24
N THR A 70 9.91 33.91 -31.48
CA THR A 70 9.52 35.29 -31.81
C THR A 70 8.05 35.58 -31.53
N THR A 71 7.17 34.63 -31.83
CA THR A 71 5.71 34.78 -31.63
C THR A 71 5.24 34.21 -30.29
N GLY A 72 6.02 33.33 -29.67
CA GLY A 72 5.64 32.56 -28.49
C GLY A 72 4.54 31.55 -28.76
N VAL A 73 4.27 31.24 -30.03
CA VAL A 73 3.25 30.28 -30.45
C VAL A 73 3.88 28.90 -30.62
N GLY A 74 3.15 27.89 -30.18
CA GLY A 74 3.51 26.49 -30.34
C GLY A 74 3.99 25.81 -29.06
N TRP A 75 4.30 24.53 -29.20
CA TRP A 75 4.77 23.71 -28.11
C TRP A 75 5.73 22.65 -28.64
N GLU A 76 6.98 22.66 -28.19
CA GLU A 76 7.92 21.64 -28.64
C GLU A 76 7.59 20.27 -28.05
N LYS A 77 7.73 19.24 -28.89
CA LYS A 77 7.56 17.85 -28.45
C LYS A 77 8.51 17.50 -27.31
N GLN A 78 9.73 18.05 -27.32
CA GLN A 78 10.76 17.79 -26.30
C GLN A 78 10.37 18.24 -24.88
N TRP A 79 9.46 19.20 -24.76
CA TRP A 79 8.99 19.70 -23.47
C TRP A 79 7.96 18.79 -22.80
N ASP A 80 7.42 17.83 -23.53
CA ASP A 80 6.41 16.92 -23.01
C ASP A 80 7.07 15.79 -22.21
N ILE A 81 7.17 15.97 -20.89
CA ILE A 81 7.73 14.99 -19.95
C ILE A 81 7.04 13.62 -20.09
N ILE A 82 5.77 13.61 -20.52
CA ILE A 82 4.98 12.39 -20.74
C ILE A 82 5.47 11.59 -21.95
N LEU A 83 6.05 12.25 -22.95
CA LEU A 83 6.64 11.61 -24.13
C LEU A 83 8.09 11.17 -23.91
N HIS A 84 8.83 11.84 -23.01
CA HIS A 84 10.24 11.52 -22.71
C HIS A 84 10.41 10.32 -21.81
N SER A 85 9.33 9.75 -21.27
CA SER A 85 9.38 8.47 -20.56
C SER A 85 9.52 7.30 -21.54
N HIS A 86 10.57 7.32 -22.36
CA HIS A 86 11.25 6.12 -22.86
C HIS A 86 12.37 5.75 -21.89
N ARG A 87 12.02 5.61 -20.61
CA ARG A 87 12.94 4.99 -19.64
C ARG A 87 12.33 3.79 -18.93
N TYR A 88 11.01 3.75 -18.85
CA TYR A 88 10.24 2.54 -18.58
C TYR A 88 8.96 2.67 -19.38
N GLU A 89 8.52 1.59 -20.01
CA GLU A 89 7.12 1.38 -20.35
C GLU A 89 6.32 1.60 -19.07
N VAL A 90 5.93 2.84 -18.83
CA VAL A 90 5.03 3.15 -17.73
C VAL A 90 3.69 2.65 -18.22
N ASN A 91 3.47 1.36 -18.01
CA ASN A 91 2.19 0.79 -17.67
C ASN A 91 1.56 1.77 -16.66
N ARG A 92 0.88 2.83 -17.16
CA ARG A 92 0.21 3.86 -16.34
C ARG A 92 -0.75 3.19 -15.36
N TYR A 93 -1.22 2.02 -15.76
CA TYR A 93 -1.82 1.00 -14.93
C TYR A 93 -0.72 -0.01 -14.69
N GLY A 94 -0.01 0.04 -13.56
CA GLY A 94 0.98 -0.99 -13.21
C GLY A 94 0.34 -2.34 -13.51
N GLY A 95 0.96 -3.12 -14.41
CA GLY A 95 0.31 -4.20 -15.15
C GLY A 95 -0.68 -4.95 -14.27
N MET A 96 -1.95 -5.02 -14.71
CA MET A 96 -3.11 -5.40 -13.89
C MET A 96 -2.75 -6.56 -12.96
N ARG A 97 -2.45 -6.24 -11.70
CA ARG A 97 -2.01 -7.26 -10.76
C ARG A 97 -3.21 -8.13 -10.43
N PRO A 98 -3.07 -9.47 -10.43
CA PRO A 98 -4.15 -10.33 -9.96
C PRO A 98 -4.53 -9.93 -8.54
N SER A 99 -5.83 -9.94 -8.24
CA SER A 99 -6.31 -9.52 -6.93
C SER A 99 -5.78 -10.47 -5.85
N LYS A 100 -5.46 -9.92 -4.67
CA LYS A 100 -5.03 -10.70 -3.50
C LYS A 100 -6.10 -11.72 -3.04
N LYS A 101 -7.34 -11.60 -3.53
CA LYS A 101 -8.53 -12.31 -3.04
C LYS A 101 -8.80 -12.05 -1.55
N THR A 102 -10.01 -12.36 -1.08
CA THR A 102 -10.33 -12.24 0.37
C THR A 102 -9.66 -13.34 1.18
N ALA A 103 -9.50 -13.16 2.49
CA ALA A 103 -8.95 -14.22 3.35
C ALA A 103 -9.76 -15.54 3.26
N ARG A 104 -11.10 -15.45 3.16
CA ARG A 104 -11.99 -16.60 3.00
C ARG A 104 -11.72 -17.37 1.69
N GLN A 105 -11.43 -16.67 0.60
CA GLN A 105 -11.12 -17.29 -0.69
C GLN A 105 -9.74 -17.94 -0.69
N ARG A 106 -8.76 -17.35 0.00
CA ARG A 106 -7.41 -17.91 0.11
C ARG A 106 -7.40 -19.20 0.93
N ASN A 107 -8.13 -19.24 2.04
CA ASN A 107 -8.11 -20.37 2.97
C ASN A 107 -9.24 -21.39 2.72
N ARG A 108 -9.92 -21.33 1.56
CA ARG A 108 -11.05 -22.22 1.26
C ARG A 108 -10.60 -23.68 1.11
N GLY A 109 -9.45 -23.91 0.48
CA GLY A 109 -8.87 -25.25 0.30
C GLY A 109 -8.50 -25.89 1.63
N GLU A 110 -7.68 -25.20 2.43
CA GLU A 110 -7.30 -25.64 3.78
C GLU A 110 -8.50 -25.97 4.68
N ARG A 111 -9.60 -25.20 4.56
CA ARG A 111 -10.83 -25.48 5.30
C ARG A 111 -11.54 -26.75 4.82
N ALA A 112 -11.49 -27.05 3.52
CA ALA A 112 -12.08 -28.27 2.98
C ALA A 112 -11.27 -29.51 3.42
N GLU A 113 -9.94 -29.44 3.33
CA GLU A 113 -9.04 -30.51 3.79
C GLU A 113 -9.24 -30.84 5.27
N LYS A 114 -9.38 -29.82 6.13
CA LYS A 114 -9.70 -30.02 7.55
C LYS A 114 -11.07 -30.67 7.78
N LEU A 115 -12.05 -30.37 6.94
CA LEU A 115 -13.37 -31.00 7.04
C LEU A 115 -13.30 -32.46 6.60
N GLU A 116 -12.57 -32.78 5.55
CA GLU A 116 -12.36 -34.15 5.07
C GLU A 116 -11.66 -35.01 6.13
N ALA A 117 -10.55 -34.52 6.71
CA ALA A 117 -9.85 -35.22 7.78
C ALA A 117 -10.74 -35.46 9.03
N ASN A 118 -11.60 -34.50 9.38
CA ASN A 118 -12.55 -34.65 10.47
C ASN A 118 -13.65 -35.67 10.15
N LEU A 119 -14.07 -35.79 8.90
CA LEU A 119 -15.06 -36.78 8.47
C LEU A 119 -14.47 -38.19 8.45
N GLU A 120 -13.21 -38.34 8.04
CA GLU A 120 -12.49 -39.62 8.05
C GLU A 120 -12.34 -40.15 9.48
N SER A 121 -11.94 -39.29 10.43
CA SER A 121 -11.76 -39.64 11.85
C SER A 121 -13.06 -39.67 12.67
N ALA A 122 -14.20 -39.27 12.09
CA ALA A 122 -15.46 -39.16 12.81
C ALA A 122 -15.94 -40.50 13.38
N GLY A 123 -15.79 -41.59 12.63
CA GLY A 123 -16.22 -42.92 13.07
C GLY A 123 -15.47 -43.37 14.33
N GLU A 124 -14.14 -43.29 14.29
CA GLU A 124 -13.28 -43.68 15.42
C GLU A 124 -13.56 -42.84 16.68
N LEU A 125 -13.78 -41.53 16.52
CA LEU A 125 -14.12 -40.63 17.63
C LEU A 125 -15.48 -40.95 18.25
N ILE A 126 -16.46 -41.37 17.44
CA ILE A 126 -17.77 -41.79 17.92
C ILE A 126 -17.63 -43.08 18.75
N ASP A 127 -16.88 -44.06 18.25
CA ASP A 127 -16.68 -45.33 18.94
C ASP A 127 -15.93 -45.13 20.26
N GLN A 128 -14.87 -44.32 20.26
CA GLN A 128 -14.16 -43.92 21.48
C GLN A 128 -15.10 -43.27 22.49
N TYR A 129 -15.94 -42.32 22.06
CA TYR A 129 -16.89 -41.66 22.94
C TYR A 129 -17.87 -42.63 23.61
N TYR A 130 -18.36 -43.63 22.87
CA TYR A 130 -19.24 -44.64 23.45
C TYR A 130 -18.52 -45.59 24.38
N ALA A 131 -17.29 -46.02 24.05
CA ALA A 131 -16.45 -46.83 24.92
C ALA A 131 -16.16 -46.12 26.25
N ASP A 132 -15.67 -44.88 26.20
CA ASP A 132 -15.38 -44.04 27.37
C ASP A 132 -16.64 -43.87 28.24
N ARG A 133 -17.81 -43.71 27.61
CA ARG A 133 -19.08 -43.58 28.32
C ARG A 133 -19.51 -44.87 29.00
N GLU A 134 -19.21 -46.02 28.42
CA GLU A 134 -19.48 -47.33 29.04
C GLU A 134 -18.51 -47.60 30.18
N GLU A 135 -17.22 -47.34 29.99
CA GLU A 135 -16.19 -47.43 31.04
C GLU A 135 -16.55 -46.55 32.24
N ALA A 136 -16.93 -45.29 32.01
CA ALA A 136 -17.37 -44.40 33.09
C ALA A 136 -18.59 -44.94 33.87
N LYS A 137 -19.55 -45.62 33.20
CA LYS A 137 -20.68 -46.26 33.89
C LYS A 137 -20.25 -47.46 34.73
N ILE A 138 -19.23 -48.20 34.28
CA ILE A 138 -18.67 -49.34 35.00
C ILE A 138 -17.92 -48.84 36.24
N GLU A 139 -17.06 -47.82 36.08
CA GLU A 139 -16.34 -47.17 37.18
C GLU A 139 -17.29 -46.66 38.27
N ASP A 140 -18.37 -45.96 37.90
CA ASP A 140 -19.37 -45.43 38.84
C ASP A 140 -20.11 -46.53 39.65
N LYS A 141 -20.16 -47.75 39.12
CA LYS A 141 -20.76 -48.94 39.76
C LYS A 141 -19.72 -49.83 40.46
N GLY A 142 -18.43 -49.55 40.29
CA GLY A 142 -17.33 -50.33 40.85
C GLY A 142 -17.28 -50.31 42.37
N PHE A 143 -16.63 -51.33 42.96
CA PHE A 143 -16.43 -51.43 44.40
C PHE A 143 -15.75 -50.18 44.96
N GLU A 144 -14.76 -49.64 44.25
CA GLU A 144 -14.04 -48.44 44.65
C GLU A 144 -14.92 -47.19 44.66
N ALA A 145 -15.78 -46.99 43.65
CA ALA A 145 -16.76 -45.91 43.65
C ALA A 145 -17.79 -46.08 44.78
N ARG A 146 -18.17 -47.32 45.11
CA ARG A 146 -19.06 -47.63 46.23
C ARG A 146 -18.41 -47.33 47.58
N VAL A 147 -17.16 -47.71 47.78
CA VAL A 147 -16.35 -47.41 48.98
C VAL A 147 -16.14 -45.91 49.11
N LYS A 148 -15.79 -45.21 48.03
CA LYS A 148 -15.65 -43.75 47.99
C LYS A 148 -16.96 -43.02 48.32
N ARG A 149 -18.10 -43.56 47.89
CA ARG A 149 -19.44 -43.04 48.22
C ARG A 149 -19.79 -43.28 49.68
N MET A 150 -19.49 -44.46 50.24
CA MET A 150 -19.68 -44.75 51.66
C MET A 150 -18.78 -43.88 52.55
N ALA A 151 -17.51 -43.70 52.19
CA ALA A 151 -16.57 -42.83 52.91
C ALA A 151 -17.02 -41.36 52.91
N ARG A 152 -17.60 -40.87 51.80
CA ARG A 152 -18.20 -39.53 51.73
C ARG A 152 -19.50 -39.40 52.53
N GLY A 153 -20.33 -40.46 52.58
CA GLY A 153 -21.57 -40.49 53.36
C GLY A 153 -21.34 -40.50 54.88
N SER A 154 -20.31 -41.20 55.36
CA SER A 154 -19.96 -41.23 56.79
C SER A 154 -19.36 -39.91 57.32
N ALA A 155 -18.80 -39.07 56.45
CA ALA A 155 -18.19 -37.80 56.84
C ALA A 155 -19.22 -36.66 57.09
N VAL A 156 -20.46 -36.79 56.64
CA VAL A 156 -21.50 -35.72 56.72
C VAL A 156 -22.53 -35.98 57.84
N GLY A 157 -22.52 -37.15 58.49
CA GLY A 157 -23.48 -37.53 59.54
C GLY A 157 -23.06 -37.23 61.00
N GLY A 158 -21.96 -36.53 61.23
CA GLY A 158 -21.37 -36.29 62.56
C GLY A 158 -21.52 -34.85 63.08
N GLY A 159 -22.64 -34.19 62.77
CA GLY A 159 -22.93 -32.82 63.22
C GLY A 159 -24.23 -32.74 64.02
N LYS A 160 -24.18 -33.16 65.29
CA LYS A 160 -25.01 -32.66 66.39
C LYS A 160 -24.17 -32.59 67.65
#